data_AF-A0A7Y1VD66-F1
#
_entry.id   AF-A0A7Y1VD66-F1
#
_cell.length_a   1.000
_cell.length_b   1.000
_cell.length_c   1.000
_cell.angle_alpha   90.00
_cell.angle_beta   90.00
_cell.angle_gamma   90.00
#
_symmetry.space_group_name_H-M   'P 1'
#
loop_
_entity.id
_entity.type
_entity.pdbx_description
1 polymer ?
#
loop_
_entity_poly.entity_id
_entity_poly.type
_entity_poly.pdbx_seq_one_letter_code
_entity_poly.pdbx_strand_id
1 'polypeptide(L)' 'MPSFLFDHIALSVKDVDASIAFYQKVLDLKEIENTASDSKTRWLSLGEGK' A
#
# COMPACT_ATOMS: atom_id res chain seq x y z
N MET A 1 -8.46 19.30 19.52
CA MET A 1 -8.84 19.62 18.12
C MET A 1 -8.73 18.33 17.33
N PRO A 2 -9.73 17.94 16.52
CA PRO A 2 -9.60 16.74 15.70
C PRO A 2 -8.53 16.95 14.63
N SER A 3 -7.60 16.02 14.49
CA SER A 3 -6.60 16.01 13.43
C SER A 3 -7.07 15.09 12.31
N PHE A 4 -7.31 15.64 11.13
CA PHE A 4 -7.51 14.85 9.92
C PHE A 4 -6.14 14.63 9.28
N LEU A 5 -5.70 13.38 9.25
CA LEU A 5 -4.43 12.98 8.66
C LEU A 5 -4.70 12.04 7.51
N PHE A 6 -3.83 12.08 6.50
CA PHE A 6 -3.80 11.04 5.49
C PHE A 6 -3.44 9.70 6.15
N ASP A 7 -4.18 8.66 5.80
CA ASP A 7 -3.98 7.31 6.33
C ASP A 7 -3.52 6.38 5.20
N HIS A 8 -4.36 6.18 4.18
CA HIS A 8 -4.01 5.40 3.00
C HIS A 8 -4.79 5.83 1.76
N ILE A 9 -4.37 5.33 0.59
CA ILE A 9 -5.10 5.42 -0.67
C ILE A 9 -5.24 4.03 -1.28
N ALA A 10 -6.46 3.67 -1.69
CA ALA A 10 -6.72 2.44 -2.43
C ALA A 10 -6.73 2.74 -3.93
N LEU A 11 -5.88 2.05 -4.69
CA LEU A 11 -5.77 2.19 -6.14
C LEU A 11 -6.11 0.88 -6.82
N SER A 12 -7.14 0.89 -7.68
CA SER A 12 -7.45 -0.25 -8.54
C SER A 12 -6.53 -0.25 -9.75
N VAL A 13 -5.85 -1.37 -9.97
CA VAL A 13 -4.85 -1.53 -11.04
C VAL A 13 -5.19 -2.75 -11.89
N LYS A 14 -4.73 -2.74 -13.14
CA LYS A 14 -4.98 -3.83 -14.09
C LYS A 14 -4.18 -5.10 -13.74
N ASP A 15 -2.94 -4.92 -13.31
CA ASP A 15 -2.01 -6.00 -12.92
C ASP A 15 -1.35 -5.62 -11.59
N VAL A 16 -1.65 -6.42 -10.56
CA VAL A 16 -1.19 -6.19 -9.19
C VAL A 16 0.32 -6.45 -9.07
N ASP A 17 0.82 -7.51 -9.69
CA ASP A 17 2.22 -7.91 -9.55
C ASP A 17 3.15 -6.91 -10.24
N ALA A 18 2.75 -6.43 -11.43
CA ALA A 18 3.48 -5.37 -12.12
C ALA A 18 3.52 -4.07 -11.31
N SER A 19 2.39 -3.72 -10.67
CA SER A 19 2.28 -2.51 -9.84
C SER A 19 3.13 -2.61 -8.57
N ILE A 20 3.11 -3.75 -7.89
CA ILE A 20 3.94 -3.98 -6.69
C ILE A 20 5.43 -3.90 -7.04
N ALA A 21 5.84 -4.52 -8.15
CA ALA A 21 7.23 -4.45 -8.59
C ALA A 21 7.67 -3.01 -8.90
N PHE A 22 6.79 -2.18 -9.49
CA PHE A 22 7.07 -0.77 -9.73
C PHE A 22 7.25 -0.01 -8.41
N TYR A 23 6.29 -0.12 -7.49
CA TYR A 23 6.35 0.62 -6.24
C TYR A 23 7.53 0.21 -5.34
N GLN A 24 7.89 -1.08 -5.34
CA GLN A 24 9.07 -1.57 -4.63
C GLN A 24 10.38 -1.14 -5.28
N LYS A 25 10.50 -1.18 -6.63
CA LYS A 25 11.78 -0.90 -7.31
C LYS A 25 12.05 0.59 -7.55
N VAL A 26 10.99 1.35 -7.80
CA VAL A 26 11.11 2.77 -8.19
C VAL A 26 10.93 3.69 -7.00
N LEU A 27 10.00 3.35 -6.09
CA LEU A 27 9.70 4.18 -4.92
C LEU A 27 10.23 3.59 -3.61
N ASP A 28 10.86 2.41 -3.64
CA ASP A 28 11.41 1.70 -2.47
C ASP A 28 10.36 1.47 -1.35
N LEU A 29 9.08 1.32 -1.73
CA LEU A 29 8.02 1.06 -0.77
C LEU A 29 8.05 -0.40 -0.30
N LYS A 30 7.93 -0.60 1.01
CA LYS A 30 7.93 -1.95 1.60
C LYS A 30 6.54 -2.50 1.67
N GLU A 31 6.40 -3.76 1.28
CA GLU A 31 5.14 -4.47 1.45
C GLU A 31 4.89 -4.85 2.91
N ILE A 32 3.64 -4.71 3.33
CA ILE A 32 3.17 -5.09 4.67
C ILE A 32 2.04 -6.12 4.55
N GLU A 33 1.87 -6.90 5.62
CA GLU A 33 0.86 -7.97 5.66
C GLU A 33 -0.55 -7.43 5.40
N ASN A 34 -1.27 -8.10 4.52
CA ASN A 34 -2.68 -7.81 4.31
C ASN A 34 -3.49 -8.43 5.46
N THR A 35 -3.91 -7.61 6.42
CA THR A 35 -4.77 -8.05 7.53
C THR A 35 -6.26 -8.06 7.16
N ALA A 36 -6.61 -7.58 5.97
CA ALA A 36 -7.98 -7.46 5.49
C ALA A 36 -8.38 -8.65 4.60
N SER A 37 -8.77 -9.75 5.26
CA SER A 37 -9.47 -10.91 4.67
C SER A 37 -8.72 -11.60 3.50
N ASP A 38 -9.36 -12.60 2.88
CA ASP A 38 -8.86 -13.38 1.73
C ASP A 38 -8.76 -12.54 0.42
N SER A 39 -8.58 -11.23 0.53
CA SER A 39 -8.55 -10.31 -0.60
C SER A 39 -7.21 -10.36 -1.34
N LYS A 40 -7.26 -10.17 -2.67
CA LYS A 40 -6.04 -10.05 -3.51
C LYS A 40 -5.35 -8.69 -3.39
N THR A 41 -5.78 -7.86 -2.44
CA THR A 41 -5.20 -6.54 -2.18
C THR A 41 -3.80 -6.71 -1.62
N ARG A 42 -2.89 -5.80 -2.00
CA ARG A 42 -1.50 -5.78 -1.54
C ARG A 42 -1.24 -4.40 -0.94
N TRP A 43 -0.67 -4.36 0.25
CA TRP A 43 -0.47 -3.14 1.02
C TRP A 43 1.00 -2.76 1.00
N LEU A 44 1.28 -1.49 0.75
CA LEU A 44 2.63 -0.93 0.80
C LEU A 44 2.69 0.19 1.84
N SER A 45 3.70 0.14 2.69
CA SER A 45 3.94 1.18 3.69
C SER A 45 4.60 2.39 3.05
N LEU A 46 4.09 3.58 3.40
CA LEU A 46 4.69 4.86 3.06
C LEU A 46 5.78 5.30 4.06
N GLY A 47 6.12 4.45 5.04
CA GLY A 47 7.19 4.74 6.00
C GLY A 47 6.78 5.65 7.15
N GLU A 48 5.49 5.83 7.41
CA GLU A 48 4.99 6.68 8.51
C GLU A 48 5.18 6.07 9.91
N GLY A 49 5.71 4.84 10.01
CA GLY A 49 5.93 4.16 11.29
C GLY A 49 4.64 3.75 12.02
N LYS A 50 3.55 3.59 11.28
CA LYS A 50 2.23 3.12 11.76
C LYS A 50 2.00 1.67 11.36
#